data_AF-A0A5C6E920-F1
#
_entry.id   AF-A0A5C6E920-F1
#
_cell.length_a   1.000
_cell.length_b   1.000
_cell.length_c   1.000
_cell.angle_alpha   90.00
_cell.angle_beta   90.00
_cell.angle_gamma   90.00
#
_symmetry.space_group_name_H-M   'P 1'
#
loop_
_entity.id
_entity.type
_entity.pdbx_description
1 polymer ?
#
loop_
_entity_poly.entity_id
_entity_poly.type
_entity_poly.pdbx_seq_one_letter_code
_entity_poly.pdbx_strand_id
1 'polypeptide(L)'
;MSHTNLPNHFDPAHDFESIADLIERLGRPPEAIVDQWCEQLRAAGVVSNLDGSSSDVSSSSVLPEIDLSKWTILPSGELRCGDRTYSVGSQKNTLRENTLRENTLRENTRQPISNENQRRVEAFRSRLLEVEFDEHERSELKTCAPAKSVNQSDSNRASSTTKLVGIVAAILAFIAAMVGWAVSRPADSVTIVDASRSAELSPIVPDRNRESKRMVDASTHSEAMALETFDASRSDSDEHVGTSDDSPIQRMPVHEMIPKLVMPRIHPLVPQTDDIDSADDDNVISPTDVEIEKRDAFEEQPENSAEEKPQPVRIAKVHAIALPDTNAVAESKSIEGLSTNNLSLEFPNSIDLYLEERPSDRSYLICDGKDHQTIAMLRRGASGHLLFAWDNDGKQRIIANSLQQGRLQDAEGHILYLRPCIEADPWAMSFVQSDHQPSWDLGGMIPAQRSKLSVDFTLPDEIEVGWIEPVEVDRPRGSRCLAVLSHKEFEFVQIAVLLNVRCSRKFAAKIRFAARLDPALPWQTFTDAGLAQLSDQLLQQSERLEQQRIRLEAIYGQADTAGRRNLQDNRASMRSQIEWVTQMTTRVSQLQAMATTLGINGNIRFEIACRWPDTDQKILTMTP
;
A
#
# COMPACT_ATOMS: atom_id res chain seq x y z
N MET A 1 -63.48 -11.71 30.74
CA MET A 1 -62.28 -12.24 31.42
C MET A 1 -61.61 -13.18 30.44
N SER A 2 -60.62 -12.69 29.71
CA SER A 2 -59.94 -13.41 28.65
C SER A 2 -58.45 -13.28 28.92
N HIS A 3 -57.80 -14.40 29.27
CA HIS A 3 -56.36 -14.47 29.47
C HIS A 3 -55.68 -14.46 28.11
N THR A 4 -54.97 -13.38 27.80
CA THR A 4 -54.03 -13.29 26.69
C THR A 4 -52.74 -14.02 27.08
N ASN A 5 -52.46 -15.13 26.39
CA ASN A 5 -51.18 -15.82 26.43
C ASN A 5 -50.10 -14.89 25.85
N LEU A 6 -49.08 -14.58 26.66
CA LEU A 6 -47.86 -13.91 26.21
C LEU A 6 -47.01 -14.90 25.38
N PRO A 7 -46.30 -14.44 24.34
CA PRO A 7 -45.45 -15.29 23.53
C PRO A 7 -44.22 -15.74 24.32
N ASN A 8 -43.78 -16.98 24.05
CA ASN A 8 -42.59 -17.62 24.60
C ASN A 8 -41.39 -16.68 24.67
N HIS A 9 -40.73 -16.69 25.82
CA HIS A 9 -39.42 -16.12 26.06
C HIS A 9 -38.45 -16.70 25.01
N PHE A 10 -37.97 -15.88 24.08
CA PHE A 10 -36.83 -16.23 23.24
C PHE A 10 -35.65 -16.43 24.18
N ASP A 11 -35.16 -17.66 24.29
CA ASP A 11 -33.91 -17.97 24.94
C ASP A 11 -32.82 -17.84 23.87
N PRO A 12 -32.01 -16.74 23.86
CA PRO A 12 -31.03 -16.48 22.82
C PRO A 12 -29.87 -17.50 22.78
N ALA A 13 -29.89 -18.51 23.66
CA ALA A 13 -28.89 -19.55 23.74
C ALA A 13 -29.07 -20.68 22.71
N HIS A 14 -30.25 -20.87 22.10
CA HIS A 14 -30.58 -22.16 21.48
C HIS A 14 -30.70 -22.26 19.96
N ASP A 15 -30.75 -21.17 19.18
CA ASP A 15 -30.98 -21.29 17.73
C ASP A 15 -29.82 -20.76 16.89
N PHE A 16 -28.61 -21.29 17.12
CA PHE A 16 -27.54 -21.12 16.13
C PHE A 16 -27.53 -22.34 15.21
N GLU A 17 -27.69 -22.08 13.92
CA GLU A 17 -27.66 -23.10 12.86
C GLU A 17 -26.31 -23.83 12.86
N SER A 18 -26.34 -25.15 12.75
CA SER A 18 -25.11 -25.94 12.66
C SER A 18 -24.43 -25.71 11.31
N ILE A 19 -23.12 -25.96 11.22
CA ILE A 19 -22.38 -25.85 9.96
C ILE A 19 -22.95 -26.83 8.94
N ALA A 20 -23.39 -28.02 9.38
CA ALA A 20 -24.06 -28.98 8.51
C ALA A 20 -25.34 -28.40 7.89
N ASP A 21 -26.22 -27.81 8.71
CA ASP A 21 -27.47 -27.19 8.25
C ASP A 21 -27.20 -26.00 7.32
N LEU A 22 -26.16 -25.20 7.64
CA LEU A 22 -25.70 -24.09 6.81
C LEU A 22 -25.25 -24.55 5.41
N ILE A 23 -24.52 -25.66 5.33
CA ILE A 23 -24.08 -26.25 4.05
C ILE A 23 -25.26 -26.81 3.28
N GLU A 24 -26.19 -27.49 3.96
CA GLU A 24 -27.41 -27.99 3.33
C GLU A 24 -28.24 -26.84 2.73
N ARG A 25 -28.33 -25.71 3.43
CA ARG A 25 -29.13 -24.55 3.04
C ARG A 25 -28.46 -23.65 2.00
N LEU A 26 -27.15 -23.37 2.15
CA LEU A 26 -26.42 -22.41 1.31
C LEU A 26 -25.52 -23.06 0.26
N GLY A 27 -25.32 -24.38 0.32
CA GLY A 27 -24.34 -25.08 -0.49
C GLY A 27 -22.93 -25.01 0.10
N ARG A 28 -21.96 -25.48 -0.68
CA ARG A 28 -20.55 -25.56 -0.27
C ARG A 28 -19.99 -24.15 0.00
N PRO A 29 -19.33 -23.92 1.15
CA PRO A 29 -18.72 -22.64 1.45
C PRO A 29 -17.53 -22.37 0.51
N PRO A 30 -17.29 -21.10 0.10
CA PRO A 30 -16.08 -20.70 -0.61
C PRO A 30 -14.81 -21.08 0.17
N GLU A 31 -13.75 -21.47 -0.55
CA GLU A 31 -12.47 -21.93 0.04
C GLU A 31 -11.88 -20.92 1.02
N ALA A 32 -11.96 -19.62 0.72
CA ALA A 32 -11.49 -18.56 1.60
C ALA A 32 -12.16 -18.55 2.99
N ILE A 33 -13.46 -18.89 3.07
CA ILE A 33 -14.19 -18.97 4.35
C ILE A 33 -13.76 -20.22 5.12
N VAL A 34 -13.57 -21.34 4.42
CA VAL A 34 -13.07 -22.59 5.02
C VAL A 34 -11.68 -22.38 5.61
N ASP A 35 -10.79 -21.69 4.88
CA ASP A 35 -9.44 -21.43 5.34
C ASP A 35 -9.42 -20.51 6.58
N GLN A 36 -10.31 -19.50 6.62
CA GLN A 36 -10.49 -18.66 7.81
C GLN A 36 -10.95 -19.47 9.03
N TRP A 37 -11.92 -20.37 8.87
CA TRP A 37 -12.36 -21.27 9.93
C TRP A 37 -11.25 -22.23 10.39
N CYS A 38 -10.45 -22.75 9.46
CA CYS A 38 -9.28 -23.56 9.78
C CYS A 38 -8.26 -22.77 10.60
N GLU A 39 -8.04 -21.49 10.28
CA GLU A 39 -7.16 -20.61 11.05
C GLU A 39 -7.66 -20.37 12.48
N GLN A 40 -8.97 -20.17 12.67
CA GLN A 40 -9.59 -20.08 14.01
C GLN A 40 -9.31 -21.35 14.83
N LEU A 41 -9.44 -22.53 14.23
CA LEU A 41 -9.16 -23.81 14.89
C LEU A 41 -7.67 -23.99 15.21
N ARG A 42 -6.76 -23.58 14.31
CA ARG A 42 -5.31 -23.65 14.56
C ARG A 42 -4.92 -22.77 15.74
N ALA A 43 -5.41 -21.53 15.78
CA ALA A 43 -5.16 -20.60 16.86
C ALA A 43 -5.63 -21.17 18.22
N ALA A 44 -6.82 -21.77 18.25
CA ALA A 44 -7.35 -22.42 19.44
C ALA A 44 -6.54 -23.64 19.88
N GLY A 45 -6.03 -24.42 18.93
CA GLY A 45 -5.20 -25.60 19.18
C GLY A 45 -3.85 -25.26 19.82
N VAL A 46 -3.29 -24.08 19.54
CA VAL A 46 -2.05 -23.59 20.15
C VAL A 46 -2.29 -23.15 21.60
N VAL A 47 -3.36 -22.40 21.85
CA VAL A 47 -3.66 -21.85 23.20
C VAL A 47 -4.00 -22.96 24.19
N SER A 48 -4.69 -23.98 23.71
CA SER A 48 -5.04 -25.18 24.47
C SER A 48 -3.81 -25.87 25.09
N ASN A 49 -2.62 -25.77 24.46
CA ASN A 49 -1.38 -26.34 24.98
C ASN A 49 -0.72 -25.49 26.08
N LEU A 50 -1.02 -24.19 26.16
CA LEU A 50 -0.39 -23.24 27.08
C LEU A 50 -1.07 -23.21 28.47
N ASP A 51 -2.36 -23.55 28.56
CA ASP A 51 -3.15 -23.48 29.79
C ASP A 51 -2.94 -24.67 30.77
N GLY A 52 -1.85 -25.41 30.64
CA GLY A 52 -1.48 -26.55 31.51
C GLY A 52 -1.18 -26.23 32.98
N SER A 53 -1.62 -25.08 33.50
CA SER A 53 -1.39 -24.63 34.88
C SER A 53 -2.62 -24.69 35.81
N SER A 54 -3.78 -25.13 35.32
CA SER A 54 -4.91 -25.45 36.20
C SER A 54 -4.85 -26.92 36.65
N SER A 55 -4.94 -27.15 37.95
CA SER A 55 -4.59 -28.39 38.65
C SER A 55 -5.52 -29.60 38.39
N ASP A 56 -6.43 -29.53 37.43
CA ASP A 56 -7.28 -30.66 37.02
C ASP A 56 -6.62 -31.42 35.86
N VAL A 57 -5.61 -32.21 36.24
CA VAL A 57 -4.82 -33.10 35.37
C VAL A 57 -5.71 -34.24 34.87
N SER A 58 -6.44 -34.07 33.77
CA SER A 58 -7.04 -35.21 33.03
C SER A 58 -7.43 -34.96 31.57
N SER A 59 -7.58 -33.74 31.07
CA SER A 59 -7.90 -33.54 29.64
C SER A 59 -6.78 -32.79 28.94
N SER A 60 -5.88 -33.52 28.28
CA SER A 60 -5.12 -32.92 27.19
C SER A 60 -6.15 -32.37 26.20
N SER A 61 -6.04 -31.08 25.94
CA SER A 61 -7.03 -30.26 25.22
C SER A 61 -6.88 -30.46 23.72
N VAL A 62 -7.01 -31.72 23.29
CA VAL A 62 -7.22 -32.05 21.89
C VAL A 62 -8.53 -31.39 21.45
N LEU A 63 -8.53 -30.72 20.30
CA LEU A 63 -9.75 -30.16 19.69
C LEU A 63 -10.84 -31.24 19.68
N PRO A 64 -12.11 -30.98 19.99
CA PRO A 64 -13.14 -32.02 19.97
C PRO A 64 -13.21 -32.68 18.60
N GLU A 65 -13.70 -33.92 18.53
CA GLU A 65 -13.89 -34.62 17.26
C GLU A 65 -14.79 -33.76 16.35
N ILE A 66 -14.38 -33.63 15.10
CA ILE A 66 -15.07 -32.79 14.13
C ILE A 66 -16.35 -33.50 13.72
N ASP A 67 -17.47 -32.87 14.04
CA ASP A 67 -18.81 -33.33 13.70
C ASP A 67 -19.61 -32.08 13.32
N LEU A 68 -19.78 -31.81 12.03
CA LEU A 68 -20.33 -30.54 11.52
C LEU A 68 -21.72 -30.21 12.08
N SER A 69 -22.45 -31.21 12.58
CA SER A 69 -23.74 -31.04 13.26
C SER A 69 -23.63 -30.40 14.66
N LYS A 70 -22.47 -30.52 15.32
CA LYS A 70 -22.19 -29.95 16.65
C LYS A 70 -21.50 -28.59 16.60
N TRP A 71 -20.96 -28.22 15.45
CA TRP A 71 -20.29 -26.95 15.25
C TRP A 71 -21.30 -25.94 14.73
N THR A 72 -21.33 -24.76 15.35
CA THR A 72 -22.23 -23.64 15.02
C THR A 72 -21.41 -22.39 14.73
N ILE A 73 -21.94 -21.51 13.89
CA ILE A 73 -21.30 -20.21 13.59
C ILE A 73 -22.07 -19.11 14.31
N LEU A 74 -21.38 -18.36 15.15
CA LEU A 74 -21.96 -17.19 15.81
C LEU A 74 -22.12 -16.03 14.81
N PRO A 75 -23.03 -15.06 15.08
CA PRO A 75 -23.20 -13.87 14.23
C PRO A 75 -21.93 -13.04 14.06
N SER A 76 -20.95 -13.20 14.95
CA SER A 76 -19.60 -12.63 14.87
C SER A 76 -18.70 -13.28 13.82
N GLY A 77 -19.10 -14.42 13.23
CA GLY A 77 -18.27 -15.24 12.34
C GLY A 77 -17.32 -16.20 13.08
N GLU A 78 -17.51 -16.37 14.39
CA GLU A 78 -16.71 -17.26 15.23
C GLU A 78 -17.29 -18.68 15.28
N LEU A 79 -16.42 -19.68 15.24
CA LEU A 79 -16.80 -21.08 15.39
C LEU A 79 -17.12 -21.40 16.85
N ARG A 80 -18.14 -22.22 17.11
CA ARG A 80 -18.48 -22.71 18.45
C ARG A 80 -18.80 -24.20 18.40
N CYS A 81 -18.24 -24.97 19.32
CA CYS A 81 -18.54 -26.41 19.50
C CYS A 81 -18.96 -26.65 20.95
N GLY A 82 -20.24 -26.99 21.17
CA GLY A 82 -20.82 -27.03 22.52
C GLY A 82 -20.69 -25.68 23.22
N ASP A 83 -20.15 -25.67 24.44
CA ASP A 83 -19.98 -24.46 25.26
C ASP A 83 -18.69 -23.68 24.93
N ARG A 84 -17.87 -24.16 23.99
CA ARG A 84 -16.57 -23.54 23.65
C ARG A 84 -16.67 -22.71 22.38
N THR A 85 -16.35 -21.42 22.50
CA THR A 85 -16.23 -20.49 21.36
C THR A 85 -14.77 -20.32 20.96
N TYR A 86 -14.51 -20.37 19.66
CA TYR A 86 -13.20 -20.28 19.03
C TYR A 86 -13.11 -18.97 18.25
N SER A 87 -12.59 -17.94 18.90
CA SER A 87 -12.38 -16.63 18.29
C SER A 87 -10.90 -16.36 18.05
N VAL A 88 -10.55 -15.77 16.90
CA VAL A 88 -9.21 -15.19 16.69
C VAL A 88 -9.06 -13.87 17.48
N GLY A 89 -10.18 -13.21 17.82
CA GLY A 89 -10.20 -11.88 18.44
C GLY A 89 -10.44 -11.83 19.96
N SER A 90 -11.24 -12.73 20.56
CA SER A 90 -11.65 -12.58 21.97
C SER A 90 -10.51 -12.81 22.98
N GLN A 91 -9.40 -13.43 22.56
CA GLN A 91 -8.21 -13.53 23.43
C GLN A 91 -7.45 -12.20 23.59
N LYS A 92 -7.64 -11.23 22.67
CA LYS A 92 -7.06 -9.89 22.84
C LYS A 92 -7.77 -9.06 23.92
N ASN A 93 -9.04 -9.37 24.22
CA ASN A 93 -9.83 -8.59 25.19
C ASN A 93 -9.78 -9.13 26.62
N THR A 94 -9.58 -10.44 26.83
CA THR A 94 -9.33 -10.99 28.19
C THR A 94 -7.88 -10.81 28.67
N LEU A 95 -6.95 -10.42 27.79
CA LEU A 95 -5.55 -10.13 28.14
C LEU A 95 -5.22 -8.64 28.32
N ARG A 96 -6.19 -7.74 28.18
CA ARG A 96 -5.95 -6.29 28.29
C ARG A 96 -5.69 -5.80 29.73
N GLU A 97 -5.73 -6.70 30.72
CA GLU A 97 -5.39 -6.39 32.12
C GLU A 97 -3.95 -6.76 32.54
N ASN A 98 -3.09 -7.32 31.67
CA ASN A 98 -1.69 -7.60 32.03
C ASN A 98 -0.69 -7.31 30.90
N THR A 99 -0.28 -6.04 30.77
CA THR A 99 0.59 -5.48 29.73
C THR A 99 2.05 -5.95 29.72
N LEU A 100 2.43 -6.93 30.55
CA LEU A 100 3.81 -7.48 30.58
C LEU A 100 3.96 -8.83 29.83
N ARG A 101 2.88 -9.39 29.27
CA ARG A 101 2.88 -10.72 28.61
C ARG A 101 2.77 -10.72 27.08
N GLU A 102 2.59 -9.56 26.44
CA GLU A 102 2.45 -9.49 24.96
C GLU A 102 3.71 -9.93 24.21
N ASN A 103 4.91 -9.66 24.76
CA ASN A 103 6.16 -10.09 24.14
C ASN A 103 6.41 -11.60 24.29
N THR A 104 5.96 -12.22 25.38
CA THR A 104 6.11 -13.67 25.61
C THR A 104 5.14 -14.49 24.75
N LEU A 105 4.00 -13.92 24.33
CA LEU A 105 3.05 -14.62 23.47
C LEU A 105 3.44 -14.61 22.00
N ARG A 106 4.08 -13.55 21.48
CA ARG A 106 4.60 -13.52 20.09
C ARG A 106 5.71 -14.55 19.86
N GLU A 107 6.51 -14.86 20.88
CA GLU A 107 7.44 -16.00 20.82
C GLU A 107 6.74 -17.36 20.98
N ASN A 108 5.63 -17.44 21.72
CA ASN A 108 4.87 -18.69 21.90
C ASN A 108 3.92 -19.04 20.73
N THR A 109 3.57 -18.11 19.84
CA THR A 109 2.84 -18.43 18.58
C THR A 109 3.69 -19.26 17.61
N ARG A 110 5.00 -19.42 17.88
CA ARG A 110 5.88 -20.33 17.15
C ARG A 110 5.81 -21.78 17.64
N GLN A 111 5.05 -22.06 18.71
CA GLN A 111 4.86 -23.45 19.11
C GLN A 111 4.04 -24.18 18.04
N PRO A 112 4.56 -25.26 17.45
CA PRO A 112 3.83 -26.02 16.46
C PRO A 112 2.55 -26.55 17.09
N ILE A 113 1.43 -26.40 16.37
CA ILE A 113 0.19 -27.10 16.70
C ILE A 113 0.48 -28.60 16.86
N SER A 114 -0.12 -29.24 17.86
CA SER A 114 0.03 -30.69 18.02
C SER A 114 -0.38 -31.41 16.73
N ASN A 115 0.38 -32.41 16.32
CA ASN A 115 0.08 -33.22 15.12
C ASN A 115 -1.36 -33.74 15.10
N GLU A 116 -1.94 -34.03 16.27
CA GLU A 116 -3.33 -34.47 16.40
C GLU A 116 -4.32 -33.33 16.09
N ASN A 117 -4.06 -32.13 16.57
CA ASN A 117 -4.89 -30.96 16.27
C ASN A 117 -4.74 -30.56 14.79
N GLN A 118 -3.54 -30.68 14.21
CA GLN A 118 -3.31 -30.45 12.78
C GLN A 118 -4.11 -31.42 11.91
N ARG A 119 -4.07 -32.72 12.23
CA ARG A 119 -4.88 -33.74 11.54
C ARG A 119 -6.38 -33.46 11.64
N ARG A 120 -6.85 -32.96 12.79
CA ARG A 120 -8.24 -32.52 12.95
C ARG A 120 -8.54 -31.34 12.05
N VAL A 121 -7.73 -30.28 12.04
CA VAL A 121 -7.96 -29.13 11.14
C VAL A 121 -8.00 -29.56 9.66
N GLU A 122 -7.11 -30.46 9.24
CA GLU A 122 -7.12 -31.03 7.88
C GLU A 122 -8.38 -31.85 7.61
N ALA A 123 -8.81 -32.70 8.54
CA ALA A 123 -10.06 -33.44 8.42
C ALA A 123 -11.30 -32.52 8.37
N PHE A 124 -11.30 -31.40 9.10
CA PHE A 124 -12.34 -30.38 9.02
C PHE A 124 -12.38 -29.73 7.64
N ARG A 125 -11.21 -29.33 7.12
CA ARG A 125 -11.07 -28.75 5.78
C ARG A 125 -11.54 -29.71 4.69
N SER A 126 -11.05 -30.95 4.71
CA SER A 126 -11.46 -31.99 3.77
C SER A 126 -12.97 -32.22 3.82
N ARG A 127 -13.58 -32.38 5.00
CA ARG A 127 -15.03 -32.59 5.10
C ARG A 127 -15.85 -31.42 4.56
N LEU A 128 -15.40 -30.18 4.70
CA LEU A 128 -16.11 -29.01 4.14
C LEU A 128 -15.97 -28.90 2.61
N LEU A 129 -14.89 -29.45 2.06
CA LEU A 129 -14.58 -29.40 0.63
C LEU A 129 -15.02 -30.68 -0.13
N GLU A 130 -15.14 -31.82 0.55
CA GLU A 130 -15.49 -33.12 -0.01
C GLU A 130 -16.99 -33.45 0.12
N VAL A 131 -17.84 -32.50 0.53
CA VAL A 131 -19.30 -32.68 0.40
C VAL A 131 -19.65 -32.70 -1.08
N GLU A 132 -19.46 -33.86 -1.70
CA GLU A 132 -20.12 -34.22 -2.95
C GLU A 132 -21.61 -34.22 -2.63
N PHE A 133 -22.29 -33.15 -3.05
CA PHE A 133 -23.73 -33.20 -3.14
C PHE A 133 -24.04 -34.36 -4.09
N ASP A 134 -24.67 -35.42 -3.57
CA ASP A 134 -25.27 -36.46 -4.40
C ASP A 134 -26.30 -35.77 -5.32
N GLU A 135 -25.86 -35.32 -6.49
CA GLU A 135 -26.71 -34.70 -7.52
C GLU A 135 -27.70 -35.71 -8.13
N HIS A 136 -27.77 -36.94 -7.61
CA HIS A 136 -28.56 -38.04 -8.15
C HIS A 136 -30.06 -38.04 -7.82
N GLU A 137 -30.60 -37.02 -7.14
CA GLU A 137 -32.07 -36.88 -6.99
C GLU A 137 -32.71 -35.75 -7.83
N ARG A 138 -31.97 -35.00 -8.66
CA ARG A 138 -32.54 -33.84 -9.38
C ARG A 138 -32.52 -33.87 -10.92
N SER A 139 -32.32 -35.00 -11.59
CA SER A 139 -32.50 -35.06 -13.05
C SER A 139 -32.96 -36.41 -13.59
N GLU A 140 -34.25 -36.68 -13.49
CA GLU A 140 -34.96 -37.42 -14.53
C GLU A 140 -35.60 -36.44 -15.51
N LEU A 141 -34.94 -36.17 -16.64
CA LEU A 141 -35.57 -35.84 -17.93
C LEU A 141 -34.50 -35.85 -19.05
N LYS A 142 -34.35 -37.04 -19.66
CA LYS A 142 -34.44 -37.26 -21.14
C LYS A 142 -33.92 -36.09 -22.01
N THR A 143 -32.94 -36.22 -22.92
CA THR A 143 -32.96 -37.14 -24.07
C THR A 143 -31.69 -36.93 -24.95
N CYS A 144 -31.11 -38.04 -25.40
CA CYS A 144 -30.40 -38.32 -26.68
C CYS A 144 -29.18 -37.49 -27.17
N ALA A 145 -28.05 -38.21 -27.17
CA ALA A 145 -26.95 -38.21 -28.16
C ALA A 145 -27.47 -38.43 -29.63
N PRO A 146 -26.67 -38.37 -30.74
CA PRO A 146 -25.34 -39.02 -30.85
C PRO A 146 -24.26 -38.46 -31.84
N ALA A 147 -23.01 -38.77 -31.46
CA ALA A 147 -21.92 -39.43 -32.23
C ALA A 147 -21.16 -38.82 -33.44
N LYS A 148 -19.87 -39.21 -33.44
CA LYS A 148 -18.86 -39.42 -34.53
C LYS A 148 -17.83 -38.30 -34.71
N SER A 149 -16.56 -38.52 -35.08
CA SER A 149 -15.67 -39.69 -35.17
C SER A 149 -14.31 -39.20 -35.70
N VAL A 150 -13.19 -39.67 -35.14
CA VAL A 150 -12.07 -40.32 -35.86
C VAL A 150 -11.44 -39.57 -37.07
N ASN A 151 -10.17 -39.14 -36.95
CA ASN A 151 -9.05 -39.76 -37.68
C ASN A 151 -7.69 -39.05 -37.46
N GLN A 152 -6.67 -39.89 -37.25
CA GLN A 152 -5.24 -39.64 -37.44
C GLN A 152 -4.93 -39.36 -38.92
N SER A 153 -3.78 -38.74 -39.21
CA SER A 153 -2.71 -39.36 -40.01
C SER A 153 -1.56 -38.39 -40.32
N ASP A 154 -0.36 -38.94 -40.11
CA ASP A 154 0.97 -38.45 -40.48
C ASP A 154 1.16 -38.18 -41.97
N SER A 155 2.14 -37.32 -42.29
CA SER A 155 3.02 -37.59 -43.43
C SER A 155 4.39 -36.88 -43.33
N ASN A 156 5.43 -37.71 -43.31
CA ASN A 156 6.83 -37.42 -43.62
C ASN A 156 7.03 -36.87 -45.05
N ARG A 157 8.05 -36.02 -45.29
CA ARG A 157 9.12 -36.32 -46.28
C ARG A 157 10.27 -35.31 -46.32
N ALA A 158 11.39 -35.82 -46.81
CA ALA A 158 12.77 -35.33 -46.70
C ALA A 158 13.36 -34.85 -48.05
N SER A 159 14.64 -34.45 -47.96
CA SER A 159 15.65 -34.19 -49.03
C SER A 159 15.56 -32.79 -49.69
N SER A 160 16.64 -32.12 -50.08
CA SER A 160 17.93 -32.59 -50.61
C SER A 160 19.08 -31.58 -50.43
N THR A 161 20.30 -32.12 -50.41
CA THR A 161 21.61 -31.48 -50.45
C THR A 161 21.97 -30.86 -51.81
N THR A 162 22.71 -29.73 -51.83
CA THR A 162 23.76 -29.49 -52.85
C THR A 162 24.84 -28.53 -52.35
N LYS A 163 26.10 -28.87 -52.65
CA LYS A 163 27.34 -28.16 -52.31
C LYS A 163 27.60 -27.03 -53.32
N LEU A 164 28.15 -25.90 -52.88
CA LEU A 164 29.10 -25.14 -53.70
C LEU A 164 30.12 -24.39 -52.82
N VAL A 165 31.38 -24.74 -53.04
CA VAL A 165 32.58 -24.23 -52.37
C VAL A 165 33.19 -23.15 -53.26
N GLY A 166 33.63 -22.05 -52.64
CA GLY A 166 34.63 -21.12 -53.19
C GLY A 166 34.05 -19.83 -53.79
N ILE A 167 34.10 -18.73 -53.02
CA ILE A 167 34.32 -17.31 -53.37
C ILE A 167 34.06 -16.50 -52.07
N VAL A 168 35.02 -16.45 -51.13
CA VAL A 168 34.95 -15.49 -49.99
C VAL A 168 36.34 -14.93 -49.60
N ALA A 169 37.42 -15.63 -49.91
CA ALA A 169 38.79 -15.17 -49.59
C ALA A 169 39.22 -13.89 -50.35
N ALA A 170 38.57 -13.52 -51.47
CA ALA A 170 38.91 -12.31 -52.23
C ALA A 170 38.18 -11.04 -51.75
N ILE A 171 37.07 -11.18 -50.99
CA ILE A 171 36.24 -10.03 -50.55
C ILE A 171 36.78 -9.45 -49.23
N LEU A 172 37.39 -10.29 -48.38
CA LEU A 172 37.96 -9.86 -47.10
C LEU A 172 39.27 -9.07 -47.24
N ALA A 173 40.04 -9.27 -48.32
CA ALA A 173 41.24 -8.48 -48.58
C ALA A 173 40.93 -7.06 -49.09
N PHE A 174 39.78 -6.85 -49.72
CA PHE A 174 39.39 -5.54 -50.28
C PHE A 174 38.80 -4.60 -49.22
N ILE A 175 38.15 -5.14 -48.19
CA ILE A 175 37.52 -4.37 -47.11
C ILE A 175 38.59 -3.85 -46.11
N ALA A 176 39.64 -4.63 -45.84
CA ALA A 176 40.74 -4.19 -44.96
C ALA A 176 41.54 -3.01 -45.52
N ALA A 177 41.65 -2.89 -46.85
CA ALA A 177 42.35 -1.78 -47.51
C ALA A 177 41.56 -0.46 -47.53
N MET A 178 40.22 -0.53 -47.54
CA MET A 178 39.34 0.65 -47.53
C MET A 178 39.24 1.31 -46.13
N VAL A 179 39.30 0.52 -45.05
CA VAL A 179 39.20 1.06 -43.69
C VAL A 179 40.49 1.77 -43.24
N GLY A 180 41.65 1.36 -43.76
CA GLY A 180 42.93 2.01 -43.45
C GLY A 180 43.09 3.43 -44.04
N TRP A 181 42.36 3.78 -45.09
CA TRP A 181 42.51 5.09 -45.75
C TRP A 181 41.61 6.19 -45.14
N ALA A 182 40.59 5.82 -44.36
CA ALA A 182 39.63 6.77 -43.78
C ALA A 182 40.09 7.38 -42.44
N VAL A 183 41.14 6.88 -41.79
CA VAL A 183 41.56 7.30 -40.44
C VAL A 183 42.78 8.24 -40.45
N SER A 184 43.16 8.79 -41.61
CA SER A 184 44.31 9.70 -41.72
C SER A 184 43.99 10.99 -42.46
N ARG A 185 43.22 11.89 -41.84
CA ARG A 185 43.27 13.33 -42.14
C ARG A 185 43.13 14.18 -40.87
N PRO A 186 44.04 15.13 -40.60
CA PRO A 186 43.96 16.07 -39.49
C PRO A 186 43.09 17.30 -39.84
N ALA A 187 42.72 18.02 -38.77
CA ALA A 187 41.77 19.13 -38.68
C ALA A 187 42.10 20.38 -39.53
N ASP A 188 41.05 21.17 -39.80
CA ASP A 188 41.17 22.61 -40.02
C ASP A 188 40.01 23.35 -39.33
N SER A 189 40.38 24.37 -38.56
CA SER A 189 39.52 25.33 -37.87
C SER A 189 39.16 26.50 -38.80
N VAL A 190 37.91 26.95 -38.76
CA VAL A 190 37.48 28.19 -39.43
C VAL A 190 36.75 29.09 -38.45
N THR A 191 37.40 30.21 -38.16
CA THR A 191 36.86 31.45 -37.58
C THR A 191 35.93 32.17 -38.56
N ILE A 192 34.78 32.69 -38.11
CA ILE A 192 34.13 33.85 -38.72
C ILE A 192 33.62 34.80 -37.62
N VAL A 193 33.91 36.07 -37.84
CA VAL A 193 33.65 37.27 -37.04
C VAL A 193 32.51 38.09 -37.67
N ASP A 194 31.75 38.77 -36.80
CA ASP A 194 30.90 39.98 -36.98
C ASP A 194 29.72 40.04 -37.97
N ALA A 195 28.54 40.45 -37.48
CA ALA A 195 28.16 41.88 -37.37
C ALA A 195 26.64 42.06 -37.13
N SER A 196 26.28 42.86 -36.12
CA SER A 196 25.15 43.83 -36.01
C SER A 196 24.77 44.00 -34.52
N ARG A 197 25.21 45.04 -33.77
CA ARG A 197 24.69 46.45 -33.72
C ARG A 197 23.17 46.52 -33.83
N SER A 198 22.36 47.13 -32.98
CA SER A 198 22.46 48.02 -31.80
C SER A 198 21.08 47.91 -31.10
N ALA A 199 20.88 48.12 -29.80
CA ALA A 199 20.83 49.44 -29.18
C ALA A 199 20.83 49.34 -27.65
N GLU A 200 21.46 50.36 -27.10
CA GLU A 200 21.83 50.65 -25.73
C GLU A 200 20.78 51.60 -25.11
N LEU A 201 20.51 51.46 -23.81
CA LEU A 201 20.47 52.57 -22.83
C LEU A 201 20.07 52.05 -21.43
N SER A 202 21.09 51.96 -20.57
CA SER A 202 21.03 51.86 -19.11
C SER A 202 20.66 53.23 -18.48
N PRO A 203 20.86 53.50 -17.17
CA PRO A 203 20.79 52.70 -15.93
C PRO A 203 19.97 53.44 -14.83
N ILE A 204 19.77 52.83 -13.65
CA ILE A 204 19.92 53.48 -12.33
C ILE A 204 20.08 52.38 -11.25
N VAL A 205 21.19 52.47 -10.52
CA VAL A 205 21.61 51.81 -9.27
C VAL A 205 21.55 52.94 -8.22
N PRO A 206 21.21 52.74 -6.92
CA PRO A 206 22.11 52.02 -6.03
C PRO A 206 21.58 51.28 -4.78
N ASP A 207 22.43 50.33 -4.38
CA ASP A 207 22.85 49.92 -3.03
C ASP A 207 21.84 49.82 -1.88
N ARG A 208 21.82 48.63 -1.26
CA ARG A 208 22.15 48.54 0.18
C ARG A 208 22.64 47.17 0.63
N ASN A 209 23.88 47.18 1.11
CA ASN A 209 24.54 46.22 1.97
C ASN A 209 23.65 45.61 3.06
N ARG A 210 23.77 44.30 3.28
CA ARG A 210 23.95 43.76 4.64
C ARG A 210 24.61 42.38 4.64
N GLU A 211 25.91 42.40 4.93
CA GLU A 211 26.65 41.25 5.45
C GLU A 211 26.03 40.76 6.76
N SER A 212 25.87 39.45 6.89
CA SER A 212 25.91 38.76 8.18
C SER A 212 26.42 37.34 7.96
N LYS A 213 27.72 37.22 8.17
CA LYS A 213 28.53 36.03 8.22
C LYS A 213 28.21 35.26 9.50
N ARG A 214 27.66 34.06 9.40
CA ARG A 214 27.71 33.03 10.46
C ARG A 214 28.09 31.70 9.81
N MET A 215 29.36 31.36 9.96
CA MET A 215 29.86 29.99 9.84
C MET A 215 29.22 29.16 10.95
N VAL A 216 28.57 28.07 10.58
CA VAL A 216 28.38 26.91 11.44
C VAL A 216 28.81 25.72 10.60
N ASP A 217 29.94 25.15 11.00
CA ASP A 217 30.43 23.86 10.50
C ASP A 217 29.40 22.79 10.88
N ALA A 218 28.77 22.18 9.87
CA ALA A 218 28.02 20.96 10.02
C ALA A 218 28.69 19.90 9.15
N SER A 219 29.45 19.04 9.80
CA SER A 219 29.95 17.79 9.27
C SER A 219 28.75 16.92 8.84
N THR A 220 28.43 16.93 7.56
CA THR A 220 27.53 15.96 6.94
C THR A 220 28.22 14.60 6.90
N HIS A 221 27.88 13.75 7.86
CA HIS A 221 28.01 12.31 7.71
C HIS A 221 27.08 11.87 6.58
N SER A 222 27.69 11.49 5.47
CA SER A 222 27.04 10.80 4.35
C SER A 222 26.84 9.33 4.74
N GLU A 223 25.77 9.04 5.47
CA GLU A 223 25.25 7.67 5.58
C GLU A 223 24.48 7.36 4.30
N ALA A 224 25.10 6.53 3.45
CA ALA A 224 24.45 5.94 2.29
C ALA A 224 23.42 4.91 2.79
N MET A 225 22.13 5.20 2.59
CA MET A 225 21.05 4.25 2.83
C MET A 225 21.15 3.06 1.88
N ALA A 226 21.08 1.86 2.47
CA ALA A 226 21.00 0.59 1.77
C ALA A 226 19.63 0.44 1.07
N LEU A 227 19.65 -0.12 -0.14
CA LEU A 227 18.48 -0.46 -0.94
C LEU A 227 17.79 -1.72 -0.39
N GLU A 228 16.57 -1.60 0.14
CA GLU A 228 15.85 -2.75 0.71
C GLU A 228 14.91 -3.50 -0.26
N THR A 229 14.82 -3.14 -1.55
CA THR A 229 13.95 -3.87 -2.51
C THR A 229 14.57 -4.24 -3.86
N PHE A 230 15.88 -4.10 -4.02
CA PHE A 230 16.64 -4.82 -5.05
C PHE A 230 18.01 -5.18 -4.47
N ASP A 231 18.06 -6.36 -3.86
CA ASP A 231 19.21 -6.85 -3.11
C ASP A 231 20.43 -7.06 -4.02
N ALA A 232 21.47 -6.28 -3.78
CA ALA A 232 22.84 -6.66 -4.07
C ALA A 232 23.61 -6.58 -2.75
N SER A 233 23.63 -7.70 -2.02
CA SER A 233 24.46 -7.90 -0.83
C SER A 233 25.93 -7.62 -1.18
N ARG A 234 26.47 -6.50 -0.69
CA ARG A 234 27.88 -6.17 -0.80
C ARG A 234 28.62 -6.93 0.30
N SER A 235 29.29 -8.01 -0.08
CA SER A 235 30.26 -8.72 0.76
C SER A 235 31.49 -7.82 0.90
N ASP A 236 31.59 -7.07 2.01
CA ASP A 236 32.84 -6.48 2.45
C ASP A 236 33.74 -7.59 2.96
N SER A 237 34.69 -8.01 2.13
CA SER A 237 35.80 -8.88 2.51
C SER A 237 37.10 -8.21 2.10
N ASP A 238 37.79 -7.72 3.13
CA ASP A 238 39.22 -7.55 3.34
C ASP A 238 40.13 -7.21 2.14
N GLU A 239 40.67 -6.00 2.19
CA GLU A 239 41.92 -5.63 1.51
C GLU A 239 43.10 -6.37 2.14
N HIS A 240 43.65 -7.34 1.41
CA HIS A 240 45.05 -7.75 1.58
C HIS A 240 45.85 -7.44 0.32
N VAL A 241 46.70 -6.43 0.46
CA VAL A 241 47.76 -6.06 -0.48
C VAL A 241 48.83 -7.16 -0.46
N GLY A 242 48.96 -7.89 -1.55
CA GLY A 242 50.03 -8.85 -1.79
C GLY A 242 50.51 -8.75 -3.24
N THR A 243 51.73 -8.28 -3.42
CA THR A 243 52.47 -8.20 -4.68
C THR A 243 52.92 -9.58 -5.18
N SER A 244 53.15 -9.65 -6.50
CA SER A 244 54.00 -10.57 -7.28
C SER A 244 53.33 -11.76 -7.98
N ASP A 245 53.47 -11.75 -9.32
CA ASP A 245 54.28 -12.69 -10.12
C ASP A 245 53.55 -13.40 -11.27
N ASP A 246 54.28 -13.47 -12.37
CA ASP A 246 53.92 -13.97 -13.71
C ASP A 246 53.51 -15.45 -13.69
N SER A 247 52.43 -15.80 -14.40
CA SER A 247 52.16 -17.18 -14.85
C SER A 247 51.18 -17.24 -16.04
N PRO A 248 51.26 -18.28 -16.90
CA PRO A 248 50.79 -18.24 -18.27
C PRO A 248 49.33 -18.67 -18.45
N ILE A 249 48.76 -18.19 -19.56
CA ILE A 249 47.37 -18.36 -20.02
C ILE A 249 46.93 -19.84 -20.02
N GLN A 250 46.12 -20.20 -19.02
CA GLN A 250 45.33 -21.43 -19.00
C GLN A 250 43.98 -21.16 -19.71
N ARG A 251 43.70 -21.92 -20.77
CA ARG A 251 42.40 -21.91 -21.45
C ARG A 251 41.36 -22.57 -20.55
N MET A 252 40.49 -21.78 -19.92
CA MET A 252 39.33 -22.30 -19.20
C MET A 252 38.24 -22.79 -20.16
N PRO A 253 37.51 -23.88 -19.82
CA PRO A 253 36.36 -24.34 -20.59
C PRO A 253 35.20 -23.33 -20.50
N VAL A 254 34.58 -23.03 -21.64
CA VAL A 254 33.55 -21.99 -21.84
C VAL A 254 32.25 -22.25 -21.06
N HIS A 255 32.10 -23.40 -20.38
CA HIS A 255 30.85 -23.76 -19.70
C HIS A 255 30.65 -23.20 -18.28
N GLU A 256 31.67 -22.60 -17.64
CA GLU A 256 31.58 -22.14 -16.24
C GLU A 256 31.41 -20.63 -16.04
N MET A 257 31.33 -19.82 -17.09
CA MET A 257 31.21 -18.35 -16.97
C MET A 257 29.79 -17.78 -17.19
N ILE A 258 28.75 -18.61 -17.09
CA ILE A 258 27.36 -18.15 -17.20
C ILE A 258 26.81 -17.94 -15.79
N PRO A 259 26.68 -16.69 -15.28
CA PRO A 259 25.97 -16.45 -14.04
C PRO A 259 24.50 -16.92 -14.19
N LYS A 260 24.06 -17.80 -13.29
CA LYS A 260 22.67 -18.26 -13.20
C LYS A 260 21.81 -17.11 -12.67
N LEU A 261 21.18 -16.35 -13.56
CA LEU A 261 20.11 -15.44 -13.16
C LEU A 261 18.84 -16.25 -12.85
N VAL A 262 18.27 -16.01 -11.67
CA VAL A 262 16.95 -16.51 -11.28
C VAL A 262 15.90 -15.71 -12.07
N MET A 263 15.52 -16.22 -13.23
CA MET A 263 14.29 -15.82 -13.88
C MET A 263 13.10 -16.26 -13.02
N PRO A 264 11.95 -15.54 -13.04
CA PRO A 264 10.70 -16.15 -12.63
C PRO A 264 10.46 -17.38 -13.53
N ARG A 265 10.66 -18.59 -12.98
CA ARG A 265 10.43 -19.84 -13.69
C ARG A 265 8.95 -19.96 -14.04
N ILE A 266 8.60 -19.72 -15.29
CA ILE A 266 7.35 -20.22 -15.87
C ILE A 266 7.63 -21.70 -16.14
N HIS A 267 7.17 -22.58 -15.25
CA HIS A 267 7.35 -24.02 -15.39
C HIS A 267 6.48 -24.58 -16.53
N PRO A 268 7.03 -25.12 -17.63
CA PRO A 268 6.29 -26.05 -18.46
C PRO A 268 6.27 -27.42 -17.77
N LEU A 269 5.07 -27.99 -17.62
CA LEU A 269 4.84 -29.36 -17.18
C LEU A 269 5.56 -30.33 -18.15
N VAL A 270 6.62 -30.98 -17.69
CA VAL A 270 7.25 -32.13 -18.38
C VAL A 270 7.26 -33.32 -17.41
N PRO A 271 6.95 -34.54 -17.87
CA PRO A 271 6.75 -35.71 -17.01
C PRO A 271 8.08 -36.21 -16.43
N GLN A 272 8.07 -36.53 -15.14
CA GLN A 272 9.17 -37.22 -14.45
C GLN A 272 9.35 -38.63 -15.03
N THR A 273 10.59 -38.95 -15.40
CA THR A 273 11.06 -40.34 -15.49
C THR A 273 12.13 -40.52 -14.43
N ASP A 274 11.87 -41.46 -13.54
CA ASP A 274 12.74 -41.89 -12.46
C ASP A 274 13.99 -42.63 -12.95
N ASP A 275 14.92 -42.78 -12.01
CA ASP A 275 16.12 -43.64 -11.98
C ASP A 275 17.42 -43.04 -12.53
N ILE A 276 18.33 -42.71 -11.60
CA ILE A 276 19.68 -43.29 -11.49
C ILE A 276 20.28 -42.90 -10.12
N ASP A 277 20.57 -43.93 -9.32
CA ASP A 277 21.39 -43.89 -8.11
C ASP A 277 22.82 -43.47 -8.46
N SER A 278 23.34 -42.43 -7.81
CA SER A 278 24.77 -42.12 -7.76
C SER A 278 25.09 -41.52 -6.40
N ALA A 279 25.67 -42.36 -5.53
CA ALA A 279 26.37 -41.94 -4.33
C ALA A 279 27.79 -41.56 -4.73
N ASP A 280 28.16 -40.29 -4.59
CA ASP A 280 29.47 -39.86 -4.13
C ASP A 280 29.51 -38.33 -3.98
N ASP A 281 29.96 -37.93 -2.79
CA ASP A 281 30.72 -36.74 -2.41
C ASP A 281 30.73 -35.54 -3.40
N ASP A 282 30.04 -34.45 -3.02
CA ASP A 282 30.70 -33.14 -3.02
C ASP A 282 29.92 -32.12 -2.19
N ASN A 283 30.69 -31.40 -1.38
CA ASN A 283 30.30 -30.37 -0.44
C ASN A 283 29.87 -29.10 -1.19
N VAL A 284 28.81 -29.20 -1.99
CA VAL A 284 28.16 -28.05 -2.64
C VAL A 284 27.46 -27.29 -1.54
N ILE A 285 28.04 -26.15 -1.15
CA ILE A 285 27.32 -25.08 -0.47
C ILE A 285 26.13 -24.76 -1.38
N SER A 286 24.99 -25.39 -1.10
CA SER A 286 23.72 -25.01 -1.72
C SER A 286 23.59 -23.53 -1.43
N PRO A 287 23.50 -22.65 -2.44
CA PRO A 287 23.18 -21.26 -2.21
C PRO A 287 21.86 -21.32 -1.47
N THR A 288 21.93 -20.99 -0.18
CA THR A 288 20.80 -20.98 0.73
C THR A 288 19.64 -20.35 -0.04
N ASP A 289 18.59 -21.13 -0.26
CA ASP A 289 17.28 -20.64 -0.68
C ASP A 289 16.86 -19.66 0.41
N VAL A 290 17.34 -18.42 0.28
CA VAL A 290 16.74 -17.27 0.91
C VAL A 290 15.40 -17.22 0.21
N GLU A 291 14.40 -17.83 0.83
CA GLU A 291 13.00 -17.59 0.48
C GLU A 291 12.83 -16.07 0.59
N ILE A 292 12.95 -15.41 -0.56
CA ILE A 292 12.54 -14.03 -0.74
C ILE A 292 11.02 -14.12 -0.59
N GLU A 293 10.57 -14.03 0.67
CA GLU A 293 9.18 -13.87 1.01
C GLU A 293 8.68 -12.75 0.10
N LYS A 294 7.69 -13.07 -0.73
CA LYS A 294 7.04 -12.10 -1.62
C LYS A 294 6.29 -11.11 -0.73
N ARG A 295 7.03 -10.16 -0.16
CA ARG A 295 6.47 -9.09 0.65
C ARG A 295 5.65 -8.21 -0.26
N ASP A 296 4.39 -8.06 0.08
CA ASP A 296 3.51 -7.13 -0.60
C ASP A 296 4.03 -5.71 -0.32
N ALA A 297 4.24 -4.90 -1.36
CA ALA A 297 4.69 -3.51 -1.21
C ALA A 297 3.75 -2.67 -0.31
N PHE A 298 2.51 -3.12 -0.14
CA PHE A 298 1.52 -2.47 0.70
C PHE A 298 1.48 -2.98 2.15
N GLU A 299 2.32 -3.94 2.51
CA GLU A 299 2.45 -4.39 3.90
C GLU A 299 3.21 -3.34 4.72
N GLU A 300 2.61 -2.90 5.84
CA GLU A 300 3.22 -1.88 6.69
C GLU A 300 4.37 -2.48 7.49
N GLN A 301 5.60 -2.14 7.12
CA GLN A 301 6.74 -2.38 7.99
C GLN A 301 6.74 -1.35 9.13
N PRO A 302 6.70 -1.80 10.39
CA PRO A 302 6.63 -0.90 11.55
C PRO A 302 7.91 -0.08 11.74
N GLU A 303 9.06 -0.56 11.23
CA GLU A 303 10.37 0.08 11.42
C GLU A 303 10.58 1.28 10.48
N ASN A 304 9.82 1.37 9.39
CA ASN A 304 9.95 2.42 8.36
C ASN A 304 8.76 3.40 8.35
N SER A 305 8.15 3.68 9.51
CA SER A 305 7.08 4.69 9.56
C SER A 305 7.67 6.08 9.32
N ALA A 306 7.37 6.68 8.17
CA ALA A 306 7.75 8.06 7.85
C ALA A 306 7.34 9.02 8.97
N GLU A 307 8.23 9.95 9.32
CA GLU A 307 7.94 10.96 10.34
C GLU A 307 6.75 11.82 9.93
N GLU A 308 5.90 12.13 10.91
CA GLU A 308 4.73 12.98 10.70
C GLU A 308 5.14 14.42 10.42
N LYS A 309 4.75 14.96 9.26
CA LYS A 309 5.12 16.32 8.81
C LYS A 309 3.90 17.25 8.90
N PRO A 310 3.82 18.13 9.91
CA PRO A 310 2.71 19.06 10.03
C PRO A 310 2.71 20.05 8.86
N GLN A 311 1.54 20.24 8.26
CA GLN A 311 1.33 21.09 7.10
C GLN A 311 0.75 22.45 7.52
N PRO A 312 1.12 23.53 6.82
CA PRO A 312 0.56 24.85 7.07
C PRO A 312 -0.93 24.88 6.74
N VAL A 313 -1.68 25.61 7.56
CA VAL A 313 -3.13 25.77 7.42
C VAL A 313 -3.52 27.25 7.49
N ARG A 314 -4.54 27.61 6.72
CA ARG A 314 -5.15 28.95 6.67
C ARG A 314 -6.60 28.84 7.15
N ILE A 315 -7.12 29.87 7.81
CA ILE A 315 -8.53 29.90 8.20
C ILE A 315 -9.32 30.54 7.05
N ALA A 316 -10.27 29.78 6.50
CA ALA A 316 -11.16 30.22 5.44
C ALA A 316 -12.02 31.40 5.92
N LYS A 317 -12.27 32.37 5.03
CA LYS A 317 -13.23 33.49 5.29
C LYS A 317 -14.67 33.01 5.13
N VAL A 318 -15.08 32.08 5.99
CA VAL A 318 -16.45 31.55 6.05
C VAL A 318 -17.15 32.15 7.28
N HIS A 319 -18.48 32.05 7.37
CA HIS A 319 -19.29 32.40 8.54
C HIS A 319 -18.99 31.45 9.72
N ALA A 320 -17.76 31.55 10.23
CA ALA A 320 -17.23 30.74 11.29
C ALA A 320 -16.34 31.59 12.19
N ILE A 321 -16.30 31.24 13.48
CA ILE A 321 -15.43 31.90 14.44
C ILE A 321 -14.50 30.87 15.09
N ALA A 322 -13.21 31.21 15.16
CA ALA A 322 -12.27 30.46 15.98
C ALA A 322 -12.48 30.86 17.45
N LEU A 323 -13.01 29.93 18.26
CA LEU A 323 -13.09 30.10 19.71
C LEU A 323 -11.67 30.24 20.29
N PRO A 324 -11.48 31.01 21.38
CA PRO A 324 -10.21 31.03 22.11
C PRO A 324 -9.81 29.61 22.53
N ASP A 325 -8.51 29.33 22.57
CA ASP A 325 -8.00 28.09 23.16
C ASP A 325 -8.52 28.00 24.62
N THR A 326 -8.97 26.81 25.04
CA THR A 326 -9.37 26.53 26.43
C THR A 326 -8.26 26.86 27.44
N ASN A 327 -7.00 26.84 26.99
CA ASN A 327 -5.83 27.17 27.80
C ASN A 327 -5.49 28.68 27.83
N ALA A 328 -6.07 29.49 26.95
CA ALA A 328 -5.81 30.93 26.90
C ALA A 328 -6.36 31.64 28.16
N VAL A 329 -5.62 32.62 28.67
CA VAL A 329 -5.99 33.36 29.88
C VAL A 329 -7.02 34.43 29.53
N ALA A 330 -8.30 34.16 29.87
CA ALA A 330 -9.41 35.12 29.89
C ALA A 330 -9.55 36.04 28.66
N GLU A 331 -9.22 35.55 27.46
CA GLU A 331 -9.43 36.30 26.23
C GLU A 331 -10.89 36.21 25.81
N SER A 332 -11.57 37.35 25.74
CA SER A 332 -12.90 37.44 25.14
C SER A 332 -12.79 37.60 23.63
N LYS A 333 -13.53 36.81 22.86
CA LYS A 333 -13.57 36.91 21.40
C LYS A 333 -14.88 37.55 20.94
N SER A 334 -14.79 38.58 20.09
CA SER A 334 -15.97 39.20 19.46
C SER A 334 -16.53 38.30 18.36
N ILE A 335 -17.84 38.04 18.44
CA ILE A 335 -18.68 37.37 17.46
C ILE A 335 -19.49 38.44 16.73
N GLU A 336 -19.26 38.55 15.43
CA GLU A 336 -19.95 39.46 14.53
C GLU A 336 -20.92 38.69 13.64
N GLY A 337 -21.91 39.37 13.05
CA GLY A 337 -22.81 38.78 12.05
C GLY A 337 -24.03 38.02 12.56
N LEU A 338 -24.25 37.92 13.89
CA LEU A 338 -25.47 37.36 14.46
C LEU A 338 -26.32 38.42 15.16
N SER A 339 -27.64 38.30 15.04
CA SER A 339 -28.59 39.06 15.87
C SER A 339 -28.50 38.61 17.33
N THR A 340 -28.55 39.56 18.26
CA THR A 340 -28.42 39.28 19.71
C THR A 340 -29.68 38.69 20.35
N ASN A 341 -30.78 38.57 19.60
CA ASN A 341 -32.07 38.12 20.12
C ASN A 341 -32.34 36.67 19.71
N ASN A 342 -32.83 35.86 20.66
CA ASN A 342 -33.27 34.47 20.42
C ASN A 342 -32.21 33.61 19.73
N LEU A 343 -31.03 33.52 20.35
CA LEU A 343 -30.00 32.60 19.90
C LEU A 343 -30.39 31.16 20.24
N SER A 344 -30.06 30.24 19.34
CA SER A 344 -30.13 28.80 19.57
C SER A 344 -28.75 28.19 19.32
N LEU A 345 -28.43 27.15 20.09
CA LEU A 345 -27.19 26.39 19.97
C LEU A 345 -27.55 24.99 19.46
N GLU A 346 -27.03 24.64 18.29
CA GLU A 346 -27.29 23.37 17.64
C GLU A 346 -26.00 22.57 17.43
N PHE A 347 -26.13 21.25 17.33
CA PHE A 347 -25.03 20.32 17.11
C PHE A 347 -25.39 19.28 16.04
N PRO A 348 -24.42 18.73 15.30
CA PRO A 348 -24.68 17.71 14.29
C PRO A 348 -25.04 16.35 14.92
N ASN A 349 -24.61 16.14 16.17
CA ASN A 349 -24.94 15.01 17.03
C ASN A 349 -25.66 15.50 18.28
N SER A 350 -26.48 14.66 18.90
CA SER A 350 -27.08 14.94 20.20
C SER A 350 -25.97 15.07 21.26
N ILE A 351 -25.62 16.31 21.59
CA ILE A 351 -24.67 16.67 22.65
C ILE A 351 -25.48 17.34 23.76
N ASP A 352 -25.18 16.99 25.02
CA ASP A 352 -25.84 17.55 26.20
C ASP A 352 -25.31 18.97 26.52
N LEU A 353 -25.40 19.89 25.56
CA LEU A 353 -25.09 21.30 25.74
C LEU A 353 -26.31 22.11 25.31
N TYR A 354 -26.72 23.06 26.14
CA TYR A 354 -27.85 23.93 25.84
C TYR A 354 -27.52 25.39 26.14
N LEU A 355 -28.26 26.29 25.49
CA LEU A 355 -28.13 27.73 25.68
C LEU A 355 -29.21 28.22 26.64
N GLU A 356 -28.82 28.90 27.71
CA GLU A 356 -29.71 29.50 28.71
C GLU A 356 -29.63 31.02 28.64
N GLU A 357 -30.75 31.69 28.38
CA GLU A 357 -30.81 33.15 28.36
C GLU A 357 -30.95 33.72 29.78
N ARG A 358 -30.04 34.64 30.17
CA ARG A 358 -30.18 35.46 31.37
C ARG A 358 -30.69 36.85 31.01
N PRO A 359 -31.99 37.14 31.22
CA PRO A 359 -32.56 38.44 30.87
C PRO A 359 -32.01 39.60 31.70
N SER A 360 -31.53 39.36 32.93
CA SER A 360 -30.98 40.40 33.80
C SER A 360 -29.74 41.07 33.22
N ASP A 361 -28.87 40.27 32.59
CA ASP A 361 -27.52 40.69 32.20
C ASP A 361 -27.37 40.77 30.68
N ARG A 362 -28.46 40.50 29.93
CA ARG A 362 -28.47 40.38 28.46
C ARG A 362 -27.34 39.47 27.97
N SER A 363 -27.18 38.33 28.63
CA SER A 363 -26.15 37.35 28.34
C SER A 363 -26.77 35.97 28.16
N TYR A 364 -26.09 35.14 27.39
CA TYR A 364 -26.43 33.73 27.25
C TYR A 364 -25.34 32.90 27.92
N LEU A 365 -25.75 31.90 28.69
CA LEU A 365 -24.86 30.90 29.21
C LEU A 365 -24.95 29.64 28.35
N ILE A 366 -23.81 29.02 28.10
CA ILE A 366 -23.75 27.68 27.52
C ILE A 366 -23.54 26.74 28.69
N CYS A 367 -24.53 25.89 28.96
CA CYS A 367 -24.56 25.01 30.13
C CYS A 367 -24.50 23.53 29.71
N ASP A 368 -23.90 22.70 30.56
CA ASP A 368 -23.94 21.24 30.45
C ASP A 368 -25.33 20.73 30.87
N GLY A 369 -25.96 19.94 30.01
CA GLY A 369 -27.29 19.36 30.22
C GLY A 369 -27.39 18.41 31.41
N LYS A 370 -26.27 17.81 31.84
CA LYS A 370 -26.29 16.79 32.89
C LYS A 370 -26.30 17.37 34.29
N ASP A 371 -25.56 18.45 34.51
CA ASP A 371 -25.34 19.03 35.83
C ASP A 371 -25.55 20.55 35.88
N HIS A 372 -26.00 21.15 34.78
CA HIS A 372 -26.33 22.56 34.66
C HIS A 372 -25.14 23.50 34.97
N GLN A 373 -23.90 23.00 34.88
CA GLN A 373 -22.73 23.85 35.07
C GLN A 373 -22.47 24.70 33.81
N THR A 374 -22.13 25.98 34.01
CA THR A 374 -21.76 26.88 32.92
C THR A 374 -20.41 26.49 32.32
N ILE A 375 -20.37 26.29 31.01
CA ILE A 375 -19.17 25.98 30.21
C ILE A 375 -18.56 27.26 29.64
N ALA A 376 -19.40 28.13 29.10
CA ALA A 376 -19.00 29.38 28.47
C ALA A 376 -20.14 30.41 28.57
N MET A 377 -19.82 31.67 28.29
CA MET A 377 -20.80 32.76 28.28
C MET A 377 -20.66 33.63 27.03
N LEU A 378 -21.80 34.09 26.53
CA LEU A 378 -21.93 35.08 25.46
C LEU A 378 -22.51 36.36 26.07
N ARG A 379 -21.69 37.41 26.17
CA ARG A 379 -22.11 38.71 26.71
C ARG A 379 -22.36 39.70 25.58
N ARG A 380 -23.41 40.50 25.66
CA ARG A 380 -23.62 41.59 24.70
C ARG A 380 -22.65 42.74 24.95
N GLY A 381 -21.77 43.00 23.99
CA GLY A 381 -20.84 44.13 24.01
C GLY A 381 -21.53 45.47 23.76
N ALA A 382 -20.84 46.59 24.05
CA ALA A 382 -21.37 47.94 23.87
C ALA A 382 -21.71 48.28 22.41
N SER A 383 -20.99 47.69 21.46
CA SER A 383 -21.24 47.80 20.01
C SER A 383 -22.41 46.94 19.52
N GLY A 384 -23.02 46.13 20.39
CA GLY A 384 -24.07 45.19 20.02
C GLY A 384 -23.57 43.83 19.52
N HIS A 385 -22.26 43.63 19.36
CA HIS A 385 -21.67 42.32 19.08
C HIS A 385 -21.70 41.40 20.30
N LEU A 386 -21.65 40.08 20.08
CA LEU A 386 -21.57 39.11 21.16
C LEU A 386 -20.10 38.89 21.53
N LEU A 387 -19.78 38.85 22.82
CA LEU A 387 -18.44 38.56 23.34
C LEU A 387 -18.47 37.16 23.94
N PHE A 388 -17.76 36.23 23.32
CA PHE A 388 -17.55 34.89 23.84
C PHE A 388 -16.44 34.89 24.88
N ALA A 389 -16.69 34.28 26.04
CA ALA A 389 -15.68 33.98 27.04
C ALA A 389 -15.91 32.59 27.64
N TRP A 390 -14.83 31.85 27.85
CA TRP A 390 -14.87 30.59 28.58
C TRP A 390 -15.17 30.83 30.06
N ASP A 391 -15.94 29.93 30.67
CA ASP A 391 -16.01 29.85 32.13
C ASP A 391 -14.73 29.18 32.67
N ASN A 392 -14.20 29.66 33.81
CA ASN A 392 -12.93 29.18 34.35
C ASN A 392 -12.97 27.70 34.75
N ASP A 393 -14.09 27.25 35.30
CA ASP A 393 -14.30 25.87 35.71
C ASP A 393 -14.83 25.05 34.52
N GLY A 394 -15.71 25.67 33.73
CA GLY A 394 -16.32 25.08 32.54
C GLY A 394 -15.32 24.62 31.48
N LYS A 395 -14.26 25.39 31.23
CA LYS A 395 -13.28 25.11 30.15
C LYS A 395 -12.45 23.84 30.35
N GLN A 396 -12.35 23.34 31.58
CA GLN A 396 -11.60 22.12 31.89
C GLN A 396 -12.42 20.85 31.65
N ARG A 397 -13.73 20.98 31.44
CA ARG A 397 -14.62 19.84 31.23
C ARG A 397 -14.42 19.25 29.84
N ILE A 398 -14.53 17.92 29.76
CA ILE A 398 -14.37 17.19 28.49
C ILE A 398 -15.38 17.67 27.43
N ILE A 399 -16.61 18.01 27.85
CA ILE A 399 -17.68 18.49 26.98
C ILE A 399 -17.40 19.88 26.38
N ALA A 400 -16.51 20.69 26.98
CA ALA A 400 -16.13 21.99 26.42
C ALA A 400 -15.50 21.85 25.03
N ASN A 401 -14.78 20.75 24.78
CA ASN A 401 -14.20 20.45 23.45
C ASN A 401 -15.28 20.19 22.39
N SER A 402 -16.45 19.71 22.80
CA SER A 402 -17.58 19.48 21.89
C SER A 402 -18.25 20.78 21.45
N LEU A 403 -18.09 21.87 22.21
CA LEU A 403 -18.68 23.17 21.85
C LEU A 403 -18.17 23.69 20.50
N GLN A 404 -16.93 23.40 20.14
CA GLN A 404 -16.38 23.76 18.83
C GLN A 404 -17.19 23.13 17.69
N GLN A 405 -17.84 21.98 17.90
CA GLN A 405 -18.68 21.33 16.88
C GLN A 405 -20.07 21.97 16.74
N GLY A 406 -20.41 22.94 17.61
CA GLY A 406 -21.69 23.61 17.60
C GLY A 406 -21.79 24.70 16.53
N ARG A 407 -23.02 25.14 16.30
CA ARG A 407 -23.34 26.37 15.57
C ARG A 407 -24.35 27.18 16.35
N LEU A 408 -24.24 28.50 16.24
CA LEU A 408 -25.23 29.44 16.75
C LEU A 408 -26.15 29.82 15.60
N GLN A 409 -27.46 29.81 15.86
CA GLN A 409 -28.47 30.30 14.92
C GLN A 409 -29.32 31.37 15.60
N ASP A 410 -29.50 32.51 14.93
CA ASP A 410 -30.36 33.59 15.41
C ASP A 410 -31.82 33.43 14.94
N ALA A 411 -32.73 34.28 15.43
CA ALA A 411 -34.13 34.27 15.02
C ALA A 411 -34.37 34.63 13.54
N GLU A 412 -33.39 35.24 12.87
CA GLU A 412 -33.46 35.58 11.44
C GLU A 412 -33.00 34.39 10.57
N GLY A 413 -32.47 33.33 11.19
CA GLY A 413 -31.99 32.13 10.55
C GLY A 413 -30.51 32.21 10.12
N HIS A 414 -29.78 33.25 10.52
CA HIS A 414 -28.34 33.33 10.27
C HIS A 414 -27.60 32.31 11.10
N ILE A 415 -26.69 31.58 10.45
CA ILE A 415 -25.92 30.50 11.07
C ILE A 415 -24.45 30.93 11.18
N LEU A 416 -23.89 30.80 12.37
CA LEU A 416 -22.46 30.95 12.63
C LEU A 416 -21.90 29.66 13.20
N TYR A 417 -20.94 29.07 12.50
CA TYR A 417 -20.26 27.88 12.99
C TYR A 417 -19.19 28.24 14.03
N LEU A 418 -19.12 27.46 15.12
CA LEU A 418 -18.13 27.66 16.18
C LEU A 418 -16.78 26.96 15.87
N ARG A 419 -16.73 26.20 14.77
CA ARG A 419 -15.51 25.63 14.22
C ARG A 419 -15.07 26.41 12.99
N PRO A 420 -13.82 26.89 12.92
CA PRO A 420 -13.28 27.47 11.71
C PRO A 420 -13.17 26.41 10.60
N CYS A 421 -13.49 26.80 9.38
CA CYS A 421 -13.11 26.02 8.20
C CYS A 421 -11.63 26.28 7.90
N ILE A 422 -10.88 25.23 7.66
CA ILE A 422 -9.45 25.28 7.39
C ILE A 422 -9.20 25.04 5.91
N GLU A 423 -8.43 25.93 5.31
CA GLU A 423 -7.92 25.84 3.96
C GLU A 423 -6.45 25.43 4.00
N ALA A 424 -6.09 24.43 3.20
CA ALA A 424 -4.70 24.03 2.99
C ALA A 424 -4.38 24.00 1.50
N ASP A 425 -3.10 24.08 1.16
CA ASP A 425 -2.68 23.83 -0.21
C ASP A 425 -2.81 22.33 -0.52
N PRO A 426 -3.17 21.94 -1.77
CA PRO A 426 -3.15 20.55 -2.21
C PRO A 426 -1.78 19.92 -1.97
N TRP A 427 -1.77 18.64 -1.62
CA TRP A 427 -0.53 17.94 -1.37
C TRP A 427 0.12 17.52 -2.69
N ALA A 428 1.24 18.16 -3.04
CA ALA A 428 2.00 17.85 -4.24
C ALA A 428 2.60 16.44 -4.15
N MET A 429 2.42 15.64 -5.20
CA MET A 429 3.05 14.32 -5.28
C MET A 429 4.56 14.48 -5.37
N SER A 430 5.29 13.77 -4.50
CA SER A 430 6.75 13.76 -4.52
C SER A 430 7.24 12.33 -4.36
N PHE A 431 8.11 11.91 -5.28
CA PHE A 431 8.68 10.56 -5.31
C PHE A 431 10.10 10.52 -4.76
N VAL A 432 10.53 11.56 -4.03
CA VAL A 432 11.80 11.57 -3.31
C VAL A 432 11.82 10.49 -2.22
N GLN A 433 10.67 10.25 -1.59
CA GLN A 433 10.44 9.19 -0.61
C GLN A 433 9.25 8.34 -1.08
N SER A 434 9.28 7.04 -0.78
CA SER A 434 8.16 6.13 -1.08
C SER A 434 6.98 6.35 -0.13
N ASP A 435 7.27 6.71 1.12
CA ASP A 435 6.30 6.91 2.19
C ASP A 435 6.30 8.36 2.70
N HIS A 436 5.12 8.95 2.83
CA HIS A 436 4.89 10.27 3.40
C HIS A 436 3.81 10.24 4.46
N GLN A 437 3.90 11.13 5.45
CA GLN A 437 2.86 11.26 6.49
C GLN A 437 2.51 12.73 6.78
N PRO A 438 1.92 13.47 5.83
CA PRO A 438 1.43 14.82 6.09
C PRO A 438 0.31 14.83 7.14
N SER A 439 0.27 15.88 7.97
CA SER A 439 -0.81 16.09 8.94
C SER A 439 -1.27 17.55 9.02
N TRP A 440 -2.55 17.73 9.31
CA TRP A 440 -3.24 19.02 9.41
C TRP A 440 -4.02 19.04 10.73
N ASP A 441 -3.81 20.06 11.56
CA ASP A 441 -4.62 20.25 12.77
C ASP A 441 -6.00 20.76 12.36
N LEU A 442 -7.07 20.04 12.74
CA LEU A 442 -8.43 20.43 12.41
C LEU A 442 -9.07 21.33 13.48
N GLY A 443 -8.31 21.69 14.52
CA GLY A 443 -8.75 22.55 15.62
C GLY A 443 -9.59 21.85 16.69
N GLY A 444 -10.12 20.65 16.40
CA GLY A 444 -11.02 19.91 17.29
C GLY A 444 -11.36 18.52 16.76
N MET A 445 -11.93 17.65 17.61
CA MET A 445 -12.35 16.31 17.17
C MET A 445 -13.46 16.40 16.11
N ILE A 446 -13.44 15.50 15.12
CA ILE A 446 -14.56 15.37 14.15
C ILE A 446 -15.61 14.34 14.61
N PRO A 447 -16.92 14.62 14.41
CA PRO A 447 -17.99 13.67 14.72
C PRO A 447 -18.03 12.53 13.69
N ALA A 448 -17.56 11.34 14.07
CA ALA A 448 -17.37 10.21 13.15
C ALA A 448 -18.61 9.86 12.31
N GLN A 449 -19.81 9.92 12.91
CA GLN A 449 -21.07 9.51 12.27
C GLN A 449 -21.65 10.54 11.28
N ARG A 450 -21.15 11.78 11.33
CA ARG A 450 -21.66 12.89 10.51
C ARG A 450 -20.59 13.46 9.58
N SER A 451 -19.35 13.02 9.72
CA SER A 451 -18.25 13.52 8.91
C SER A 451 -18.09 12.70 7.63
N LYS A 452 -17.87 13.40 6.52
CA LYS A 452 -17.55 12.84 5.22
C LYS A 452 -16.10 13.15 4.85
N LEU A 453 -15.40 12.18 4.27
CA LEU A 453 -14.09 12.35 3.66
C LEU A 453 -14.20 12.19 2.15
N SER A 454 -13.68 13.15 1.40
CA SER A 454 -13.45 13.04 -0.04
C SER A 454 -11.95 13.12 -0.31
N VAL A 455 -11.47 12.27 -1.21
CA VAL A 455 -10.12 12.35 -1.76
C VAL A 455 -10.23 12.48 -3.26
N ASP A 456 -9.67 13.56 -3.79
CA ASP A 456 -9.61 13.81 -5.22
C ASP A 456 -8.16 13.96 -5.67
N PHE A 457 -7.91 13.66 -6.94
CA PHE A 457 -6.63 13.90 -7.57
C PHE A 457 -6.76 14.99 -8.62
N THR A 458 -5.89 15.99 -8.57
CA THR A 458 -5.66 16.91 -9.68
C THR A 458 -4.50 16.32 -10.49
N LEU A 459 -4.80 15.73 -11.64
CA LEU A 459 -3.82 15.03 -12.49
C LEU A 459 -3.72 15.71 -13.86
N PRO A 460 -2.58 15.57 -14.55
CA PRO A 460 -2.47 15.89 -15.98
C PRO A 460 -3.46 15.11 -16.83
N ASP A 461 -3.87 15.69 -17.97
CA ASP A 461 -4.86 15.09 -18.87
C ASP A 461 -4.41 13.73 -19.44
N GLU A 462 -3.10 13.46 -19.47
CA GLU A 462 -2.52 12.21 -19.97
C GLU A 462 -2.63 11.05 -18.96
N ILE A 463 -2.99 11.33 -17.71
CA ILE A 463 -3.01 10.35 -16.63
C ILE A 463 -4.44 10.11 -16.18
N GLU A 464 -4.84 8.84 -16.18
CA GLU A 464 -6.13 8.38 -15.70
C GLU A 464 -6.00 7.81 -14.28
N VAL A 465 -7.06 7.96 -13.49
CA VAL A 465 -7.16 7.40 -12.14
C VAL A 465 -8.21 6.30 -12.12
N GLY A 466 -7.82 5.11 -11.67
CA GLY A 466 -8.70 3.99 -11.36
C GLY A 466 -8.65 3.68 -9.88
N TRP A 467 -9.80 3.55 -9.21
CA TRP A 467 -9.86 3.13 -7.81
C TRP A 467 -9.94 1.62 -7.71
N ILE A 468 -8.98 1.00 -7.00
CA ILE A 468 -9.08 -0.40 -6.58
C ILE A 468 -9.88 -0.48 -5.28
N GLU A 469 -9.49 0.35 -4.31
CA GLU A 469 -10.20 0.51 -3.04
C GLU A 469 -10.64 1.97 -2.94
N PRO A 470 -11.90 2.31 -3.24
CA PRO A 470 -12.38 3.68 -3.16
C PRO A 470 -12.44 4.17 -1.71
N VAL A 471 -12.44 5.49 -1.53
CA VAL A 471 -12.55 6.12 -0.21
C VAL A 471 -13.92 5.81 0.42
N GLU A 472 -13.93 5.29 1.64
CA GLU A 472 -15.15 5.18 2.43
C GLU A 472 -15.60 6.57 2.91
N VAL A 473 -16.46 7.22 2.12
CA VAL A 473 -16.87 8.62 2.33
C VAL A 473 -17.41 8.86 3.74
N ASP A 474 -18.24 7.96 4.28
CA ASP A 474 -18.90 8.13 5.58
C ASP A 474 -18.05 7.68 6.78
N ARG A 475 -16.81 7.23 6.57
CA ARG A 475 -15.92 6.69 7.62
C ARG A 475 -14.54 7.32 7.61
N PRO A 476 -14.42 8.62 7.95
CA PRO A 476 -13.14 9.34 7.93
C PRO A 476 -12.10 8.81 8.94
N ARG A 477 -12.52 8.01 9.94
CA ARG A 477 -11.62 7.49 10.97
C ARG A 477 -11.04 6.15 10.54
N GLY A 478 -9.81 6.16 10.02
CA GLY A 478 -9.11 4.94 9.67
C GLY A 478 -9.43 4.42 8.27
N SER A 479 -9.91 5.27 7.36
CA SER A 479 -10.17 4.84 5.98
C SER A 479 -8.87 4.50 5.27
N ARG A 480 -8.86 3.36 4.59
CA ARG A 480 -7.81 2.94 3.67
C ARG A 480 -8.37 3.04 2.26
N CYS A 481 -7.59 3.57 1.33
CA CYS A 481 -7.95 3.59 -0.07
C CYS A 481 -6.71 3.42 -0.97
N LEU A 482 -6.93 2.85 -2.14
CA LEU A 482 -5.91 2.49 -3.10
C LEU A 482 -6.35 2.96 -4.48
N ALA A 483 -5.67 3.97 -4.99
CA ALA A 483 -5.82 4.45 -6.35
C ALA A 483 -4.67 3.92 -7.22
N VAL A 484 -4.95 3.64 -8.48
CA VAL A 484 -3.97 3.33 -9.51
C VAL A 484 -4.03 4.40 -10.57
N LEU A 485 -2.88 4.97 -10.85
CA LEU A 485 -2.64 5.96 -11.88
C LEU A 485 -2.05 5.23 -13.09
N SER A 486 -2.62 5.48 -14.27
CA SER A 486 -2.15 4.91 -15.54
C SER A 486 -2.02 6.00 -16.59
N HIS A 487 -0.95 5.95 -17.39
CA HIS A 487 -0.78 6.84 -18.52
C HIS A 487 -1.61 6.35 -19.72
N LYS A 488 -2.33 7.24 -20.41
CA LYS A 488 -3.20 6.89 -21.55
C LYS A 488 -2.47 6.19 -22.69
N GLU A 489 -1.20 6.54 -22.92
CA GLU A 489 -0.38 5.94 -23.98
C GLU A 489 0.35 4.65 -23.55
N PHE A 490 0.53 4.42 -22.23
CA PHE A 490 1.37 3.35 -21.70
C PHE A 490 0.64 2.56 -20.60
N GLU A 491 -0.35 1.75 -21.00
CA GLU A 491 -1.25 1.04 -20.06
C GLU A 491 -0.54 0.06 -19.10
N PHE A 492 0.61 -0.49 -19.51
CA PHE A 492 1.35 -1.49 -18.73
C PHE A 492 2.02 -0.92 -17.48
N VAL A 493 2.44 0.35 -17.53
CA VAL A 493 3.15 1.00 -16.44
C VAL A 493 2.15 1.76 -15.60
N GLN A 494 2.12 1.44 -14.30
CA GLN A 494 1.12 1.98 -13.39
C GLN A 494 1.75 2.36 -12.06
N ILE A 495 1.26 3.45 -11.47
CA ILE A 495 1.65 3.92 -10.14
C ILE A 495 0.44 3.78 -9.22
N ALA A 496 0.56 2.97 -8.17
CA ALA A 496 -0.40 2.88 -7.11
C ALA A 496 -0.11 3.91 -6.02
N VAL A 497 -1.16 4.53 -5.50
CA VAL A 497 -1.17 5.44 -4.37
C VAL A 497 -2.02 4.83 -3.27
N LEU A 498 -1.38 4.30 -2.24
CA LEU A 498 -2.03 3.80 -1.03
C LEU A 498 -2.14 4.94 -0.02
N LEU A 499 -3.35 5.18 0.47
CA LEU A 499 -3.68 6.23 1.42
C LEU A 499 -4.30 5.60 2.67
N ASN A 500 -3.59 5.67 3.78
CA ASN A 500 -4.07 5.28 5.10
C ASN A 500 -4.38 6.54 5.91
N VAL A 501 -5.66 6.87 6.02
CA VAL A 501 -6.12 8.12 6.64
C VAL A 501 -6.48 7.91 8.11
N ARG A 502 -5.95 8.78 8.97
CA ARG A 502 -6.27 8.86 10.39
C ARG A 502 -6.86 10.23 10.69
N CYS A 503 -8.17 10.30 10.88
CA CYS A 503 -8.85 11.53 11.25
C CYS A 503 -9.32 11.51 12.71
N SER A 504 -8.87 12.48 13.51
CA SER A 504 -9.21 12.63 14.93
C SER A 504 -9.44 14.11 15.26
N ARG A 505 -8.61 14.70 16.15
CA ARG A 505 -8.44 16.16 16.26
C ARG A 505 -7.57 16.71 15.14
N LYS A 506 -6.63 15.89 14.67
CA LYS A 506 -5.82 16.12 13.48
C LYS A 506 -6.24 15.17 12.37
N PHE A 507 -6.11 15.63 11.13
CA PHE A 507 -6.15 14.80 9.94
C PHE A 507 -4.71 14.43 9.59
N ALA A 508 -4.38 13.15 9.56
CA ALA A 508 -3.10 12.66 9.09
C ALA A 508 -3.36 11.63 7.99
N ALA A 509 -2.59 11.70 6.91
CA ALA A 509 -2.67 10.74 5.82
C ALA A 509 -1.29 10.12 5.66
N LYS A 510 -1.19 8.80 5.77
CA LYS A 510 0.02 8.07 5.36
C LYS A 510 -0.15 7.69 3.89
N ILE A 511 0.75 8.21 3.06
CA ILE A 511 0.70 8.11 1.60
C ILE A 511 1.90 7.26 1.19
N ARG A 512 1.64 6.15 0.51
CA ARG A 512 2.67 5.26 -0.01
C ARG A 512 2.54 5.13 -1.52
N PHE A 513 3.66 5.28 -2.22
CA PHE A 513 3.76 5.08 -3.65
C PHE A 513 4.39 3.72 -3.95
N ALA A 514 3.75 2.99 -4.86
CA ALA A 514 4.28 1.80 -5.46
C ALA A 514 4.06 1.85 -6.97
N ALA A 515 4.89 1.16 -7.74
CA ALA A 515 4.72 1.03 -9.17
C ALA A 515 4.78 -0.44 -9.58
N ARG A 516 4.19 -0.73 -10.73
CA ARG A 516 4.42 -1.96 -11.47
C ARG A 516 4.74 -1.63 -12.92
N LEU A 517 5.70 -2.36 -13.47
CA LEU A 517 6.17 -2.18 -14.85
C LEU A 517 5.42 -3.09 -15.83
N ASP A 518 4.74 -4.11 -15.31
CA ASP A 518 3.88 -5.04 -16.04
C ASP A 518 2.73 -5.47 -15.10
N PRO A 519 1.51 -5.71 -15.61
CA PRO A 519 0.43 -6.31 -14.83
C PRO A 519 0.77 -7.65 -14.16
N ALA A 520 1.69 -8.44 -14.75
CA ALA A 520 2.15 -9.72 -14.20
C ALA A 520 3.23 -9.57 -13.12
N LEU A 521 3.85 -8.40 -13.00
CA LEU A 521 4.86 -8.12 -11.96
C LEU A 521 4.18 -7.63 -10.67
N PRO A 522 4.75 -7.95 -9.50
CA PRO A 522 4.24 -7.45 -8.24
C PRO A 522 4.44 -5.93 -8.14
N TRP A 523 3.63 -5.30 -7.28
CA TRP A 523 3.85 -3.91 -6.88
C TRP A 523 5.16 -3.78 -6.12
N GLN A 524 5.90 -2.71 -6.39
CA GLN A 524 7.16 -2.39 -5.74
C GLN A 524 7.19 -0.91 -5.37
N THR A 525 7.59 -0.60 -4.14
CA THR A 525 7.86 0.79 -3.74
C THR A 525 9.04 1.34 -4.52
N PHE A 526 9.00 2.62 -4.87
CA PHE A 526 10.08 3.26 -5.61
C PHE A 526 10.34 4.67 -5.11
N THR A 527 11.51 5.19 -5.48
CA THR A 527 11.89 6.59 -5.34
C THR A 527 12.52 7.08 -6.65
N ASP A 528 12.57 8.39 -6.88
CA ASP A 528 13.20 8.97 -8.07
C ASP A 528 14.66 8.52 -8.22
N ALA A 529 15.42 8.54 -7.12
CA ALA A 529 16.80 8.08 -7.09
C ALA A 529 16.91 6.57 -7.36
N GLY A 530 16.00 5.77 -6.79
CA GLY A 530 15.95 4.33 -7.02
C GLY A 530 15.62 3.97 -8.47
N LEU A 531 14.71 4.70 -9.11
CA LEU A 531 14.39 4.53 -10.52
C LEU A 531 15.56 4.90 -11.43
N ALA A 532 16.29 5.98 -11.12
CA ALA A 532 17.49 6.36 -11.86
C ALA A 532 18.55 5.25 -11.78
N GLN A 533 18.81 4.76 -10.58
CA GLN A 533 19.76 3.66 -10.36
C GLN A 533 19.35 2.37 -11.09
N LEU A 534 18.05 2.00 -11.04
CA LEU A 534 17.54 0.83 -11.75
C LEU A 534 17.73 0.97 -13.27
N SER A 535 17.46 2.15 -13.82
CA SER A 535 17.70 2.44 -15.23
C SER A 535 19.17 2.25 -15.62
N ASP A 536 20.09 2.80 -14.83
CA ASP A 536 21.53 2.66 -15.08
C ASP A 536 21.99 1.19 -14.99
N GLN A 537 21.45 0.42 -14.04
CA GLN A 537 21.72 -1.00 -13.92
C GLN A 537 21.21 -1.79 -15.13
N LEU A 538 20.00 -1.52 -15.61
CA LEU A 538 19.45 -2.18 -16.80
C LEU A 538 20.23 -1.83 -18.07
N LEU A 539 20.69 -0.59 -18.21
CA LEU A 539 21.57 -0.17 -19.31
C LEU A 539 22.90 -0.94 -19.28
N GLN A 540 23.57 -1.02 -18.13
CA GLN A 540 24.81 -1.79 -17.98
C GLN A 540 24.60 -3.28 -18.25
N GLN A 541 23.48 -3.86 -17.81
CA GLN A 541 23.14 -5.25 -18.10
C GLN A 541 22.89 -5.48 -19.60
N SER A 542 22.17 -4.56 -20.25
CA SER A 542 21.94 -4.60 -21.69
C SER A 542 23.24 -4.60 -22.48
N GLU A 543 24.19 -3.72 -22.13
CA GLU A 543 25.51 -3.66 -22.77
C GLU A 543 26.31 -4.96 -22.59
N ARG A 544 26.28 -5.54 -21.38
CA ARG A 544 26.96 -6.82 -21.11
C ARG A 544 26.35 -7.97 -21.91
N LEU A 545 25.02 -8.07 -21.97
CA LEU A 545 24.33 -9.10 -22.75
C LEU A 545 24.61 -8.95 -24.24
N GLU A 546 24.67 -7.72 -24.75
CA GLU A 546 24.99 -7.47 -26.16
C GLU A 546 26.44 -7.86 -26.49
N GLN A 547 27.40 -7.57 -25.61
CA GLN A 547 28.78 -8.05 -25.75
C GLN A 547 28.85 -9.59 -25.74
N GLN A 548 28.08 -10.25 -24.87
CA GLN A 548 28.01 -11.70 -24.84
C GLN A 548 27.37 -12.27 -26.11
N ARG A 549 26.32 -11.62 -26.64
CA ARG A 549 25.69 -11.98 -27.90
C ARG A 549 26.68 -11.93 -29.06
N ILE A 550 27.45 -10.85 -29.17
CA ILE A 550 28.48 -10.70 -30.21
C ILE A 550 29.54 -11.81 -30.11
N ARG A 551 30.00 -12.14 -28.89
CA ARG A 551 30.95 -13.25 -28.67
C ARG A 551 30.34 -14.61 -29.06
N LEU A 552 29.10 -14.86 -28.66
CA LEU A 552 28.38 -16.09 -29.00
C LEU A 552 28.21 -16.23 -30.52
N GLU A 553 27.89 -15.15 -31.22
CA GLU A 553 27.75 -15.14 -32.68
C GLU A 553 29.09 -15.40 -33.38
N ALA A 554 30.19 -14.86 -32.86
CA ALA A 554 31.54 -15.16 -33.35
C ALA A 554 31.90 -16.66 -33.18
N ILE A 555 31.63 -17.23 -32.01
CA ILE A 555 31.86 -18.67 -31.72
C ILE A 555 30.96 -19.54 -32.60
N TYR A 556 29.68 -19.19 -32.74
CA TYR A 556 28.72 -19.89 -33.59
C TYR A 556 29.15 -19.93 -35.06
N GLY A 557 29.71 -18.82 -35.55
CA GLY A 557 30.28 -18.74 -36.90
C GLY A 557 31.41 -19.74 -37.12
N GLN A 558 32.24 -19.98 -36.09
CA GLN A 558 33.39 -20.88 -36.12
C GLN A 558 33.05 -22.35 -35.80
N ALA A 559 31.93 -22.62 -35.15
CA ALA A 559 31.55 -23.95 -34.69
C ALA A 559 31.10 -24.90 -35.82
N ASP A 560 31.41 -26.19 -35.66
CA ASP A 560 30.92 -27.29 -36.50
C ASP A 560 29.40 -27.52 -36.35
N THR A 561 28.83 -28.37 -37.19
CA THR A 561 27.38 -28.64 -37.24
C THR A 561 26.81 -29.13 -35.90
N ALA A 562 27.55 -29.96 -35.16
CA ALA A 562 27.14 -30.41 -33.83
C ALA A 562 27.20 -29.28 -32.79
N GLY A 563 28.28 -28.47 -32.79
CA GLY A 563 28.42 -27.32 -31.90
C GLY A 563 27.36 -26.25 -32.13
N ARG A 564 26.97 -26.01 -33.39
CA ARG A 564 25.89 -25.08 -33.74
C ARG A 564 24.55 -25.49 -33.17
N ARG A 565 24.23 -26.78 -33.13
CA ARG A 565 22.97 -27.26 -32.51
C ARG A 565 22.94 -26.94 -31.03
N ASN A 566 24.03 -27.21 -30.30
CA ASN A 566 24.12 -26.91 -28.87
C ASN A 566 24.10 -25.39 -28.58
N LEU A 567 24.69 -24.57 -29.45
CA LEU A 567 24.70 -23.12 -29.30
C LEU A 567 23.39 -22.44 -29.70
N GLN A 568 22.49 -23.13 -30.41
CA GLN A 568 21.22 -22.57 -30.87
C GLN A 568 20.30 -22.23 -29.69
N ASP A 569 20.20 -23.12 -28.71
CA ASP A 569 19.38 -22.91 -27.51
C ASP A 569 19.93 -21.73 -26.67
N ASN A 570 21.25 -21.65 -26.53
CA ASN A 570 21.91 -20.51 -25.86
C ASN A 570 21.64 -19.19 -26.60
N ARG A 571 21.65 -19.20 -27.94
CA ARG A 571 21.36 -18.01 -28.75
C ARG A 571 19.91 -17.57 -28.60
N ALA A 572 18.97 -18.52 -28.62
CA ALA A 572 17.56 -18.24 -28.43
C ALA A 572 17.29 -17.67 -27.03
N SER A 573 17.87 -18.29 -25.99
CA SER A 573 17.81 -17.81 -24.62
C SER A 573 18.39 -16.40 -24.47
N MET A 574 19.60 -16.15 -24.98
CA MET A 574 20.24 -14.83 -24.90
C MET A 574 19.46 -13.75 -25.66
N ARG A 575 18.85 -14.09 -26.80
CA ARG A 575 17.96 -13.17 -27.52
C ARG A 575 16.73 -12.81 -26.69
N SER A 576 16.11 -13.80 -26.04
CA SER A 576 14.95 -13.56 -25.16
C SER A 576 15.32 -12.70 -23.95
N GLN A 577 16.53 -12.87 -23.39
CA GLN A 577 17.04 -12.05 -22.30
C GLN A 577 17.25 -10.59 -22.74
N ILE A 578 17.85 -10.36 -23.92
CA ILE A 578 18.05 -9.02 -24.45
C ILE A 578 16.71 -8.33 -24.74
N GLU A 579 15.76 -9.06 -25.32
CA GLU A 579 14.41 -8.54 -25.57
C GLU A 579 13.71 -8.16 -24.26
N TRP A 580 13.78 -9.01 -23.24
CA TRP A 580 13.23 -8.74 -21.91
C TRP A 580 13.88 -7.50 -21.26
N VAL A 581 15.22 -7.41 -21.24
CA VAL A 581 15.93 -6.24 -20.70
C VAL A 581 15.54 -4.98 -21.47
N THR A 582 15.44 -5.04 -22.79
CA THR A 582 15.04 -3.89 -23.63
C THR A 582 13.62 -3.42 -23.30
N GLN A 583 12.68 -4.36 -23.13
CA GLN A 583 11.31 -4.05 -22.71
C GLN A 583 11.29 -3.44 -21.31
N MET A 584 12.08 -3.98 -20.37
CA MET A 584 12.16 -3.47 -19.00
C MET A 584 12.75 -2.06 -18.95
N THR A 585 13.83 -1.79 -19.69
CA THR A 585 14.42 -0.45 -19.83
C THR A 585 13.38 0.54 -20.38
N THR A 586 12.63 0.15 -21.40
CA THR A 586 11.56 0.98 -21.97
C THR A 586 10.50 1.31 -20.92
N ARG A 587 10.03 0.31 -20.16
CA ARG A 587 9.02 0.49 -19.11
C ARG A 587 9.52 1.34 -17.94
N VAL A 588 10.78 1.18 -17.53
CA VAL A 588 11.39 2.04 -16.50
C VAL A 588 11.47 3.49 -16.97
N SER A 589 11.83 3.72 -18.23
CA SER A 589 11.83 5.08 -18.79
C SER A 589 10.42 5.70 -18.85
N GLN A 590 9.40 4.90 -19.18
CA GLN A 590 8.00 5.33 -19.13
C GLN A 590 7.56 5.65 -17.70
N LEU A 591 7.97 4.84 -16.72
CA LEU A 591 7.69 5.08 -15.30
C LEU A 591 8.35 6.38 -14.81
N GLN A 592 9.60 6.63 -15.17
CA GLN A 592 10.30 7.87 -14.85
C GLN A 592 9.62 9.09 -15.45
N ALA A 593 9.19 9.01 -16.72
CA ALA A 593 8.44 10.07 -17.38
C ALA A 593 7.10 10.33 -16.66
N MET A 594 6.38 9.28 -16.32
CA MET A 594 5.12 9.37 -15.58
C MET A 594 5.30 9.97 -14.18
N ALA A 595 6.30 9.51 -13.43
CA ALA A 595 6.64 10.04 -12.11
C ALA A 595 7.03 11.53 -12.19
N THR A 596 7.80 11.92 -13.21
CA THR A 596 8.17 13.33 -13.43
C THR A 596 6.93 14.18 -13.73
N THR A 597 6.06 13.73 -14.62
CA THR A 597 4.81 14.43 -14.96
C THR A 597 3.88 14.59 -13.75
N LEU A 598 3.75 13.54 -12.93
CA LEU A 598 3.02 13.60 -11.66
C LEU A 598 3.69 14.50 -10.63
N GLY A 599 5.02 14.51 -10.55
CA GLY A 599 5.75 15.37 -9.61
C GLY A 599 5.61 16.86 -9.89
N ILE A 600 5.34 17.24 -11.14
CA ILE A 600 5.18 18.64 -11.55
C ILE A 600 3.73 19.11 -11.33
N ASN A 601 2.74 18.32 -11.74
CA ASN A 601 1.34 18.75 -11.84
C ASN A 601 0.37 17.92 -10.98
N GLY A 602 0.80 16.76 -10.48
CA GLY A 602 -0.01 15.84 -9.70
C GLY A 602 -0.16 16.32 -8.26
N ASN A 603 -1.41 16.53 -7.84
CA ASN A 603 -1.74 16.93 -6.49
C ASN A 603 -2.85 16.05 -5.91
N ILE A 604 -2.76 15.73 -4.62
CA ILE A 604 -3.79 15.04 -3.86
C ILE A 604 -4.56 16.08 -3.05
N ARG A 605 -5.89 16.08 -3.17
CA ARG A 605 -6.78 16.96 -2.44
C ARG A 605 -7.59 16.16 -1.44
N PHE A 606 -7.66 16.68 -0.23
CA PHE A 606 -8.50 16.15 0.83
C PHE A 606 -9.59 17.16 1.15
N GLU A 607 -10.83 16.70 1.20
CA GLU A 607 -11.96 17.48 1.71
C GLU A 607 -12.61 16.71 2.87
N ILE A 608 -12.80 17.41 3.99
CA ILE A 608 -13.53 16.88 5.14
C ILE A 608 -14.71 17.80 5.39
N ALA A 609 -15.91 17.24 5.36
CA ALA A 609 -17.13 17.96 5.66
C ALA A 609 -17.88 17.30 6.83
N CYS A 610 -18.68 18.07 7.56
CA CYS A 610 -19.61 17.59 8.57
C CYS A 610 -21.03 17.85 8.09
N ARG A 611 -21.83 16.79 8.00
CA ARG A 611 -23.21 16.82 7.57
C ARG A 611 -24.10 17.35 8.69
N TRP A 612 -24.71 18.50 8.44
CA TRP A 612 -25.81 19.04 9.24
C TRP A 612 -27.16 18.67 8.60
N PRO A 613 -28.28 18.81 9.31
CA PRO A 613 -29.61 18.53 8.76
C PRO A 613 -29.96 19.37 7.52
N ASP A 614 -29.39 20.57 7.42
CA ASP A 614 -29.65 21.58 6.39
C ASP A 614 -28.53 21.73 5.37
N THR A 615 -27.25 21.61 5.77
CA THR A 615 -26.09 21.80 4.89
C THR A 615 -24.86 21.01 5.32
N ASP A 616 -23.90 20.81 4.41
CA ASP A 616 -22.60 20.23 4.75
C ASP A 616 -21.62 21.35 5.12
N GLN A 617 -21.15 21.35 6.37
CA GLN A 617 -20.12 22.29 6.83
C GLN A 617 -18.75 21.76 6.44
N LYS A 618 -18.02 22.51 5.61
CA LYS A 618 -16.63 22.17 5.29
C LYS A 618 -15.73 22.44 6.49
N ILE A 619 -14.90 21.46 6.85
CA ILE A 619 -13.93 21.52 7.95
C ILE A 619 -12.52 21.69 7.41
N LEU A 620 -12.15 20.87 6.42
CA LEU A 620 -10.89 20.96 5.71
C LEU A 620 -11.19 21.02 4.21
N THR A 621 -10.60 22.00 3.53
CA THR A 621 -10.69 22.14 2.07
C THR A 621 -9.32 22.40 1.49
N MET A 622 -8.96 21.66 0.45
CA MET A 622 -7.76 21.92 -0.34
C MET A 622 -8.15 22.54 -1.68
N THR A 623 -7.94 23.85 -1.79
CA THR A 623 -8.22 24.63 -3.00
C THR A 623 -6.94 24.86 -3.79
N PRO A 624 -6.95 24.71 -5.13
CA PRO A 624 -5.79 24.94 -5.98
C PRO A 624 -5.33 26.41 -6.00
#